data_AF-G0RZQ5-F1
#
_entry.id   AF-G0RZQ5-F1
#
_cell.length_a   1.000
_cell.length_b   1.000
_cell.length_c   1.000
_cell.angle_alpha   90.00
_cell.angle_beta   90.00
_cell.angle_gamma   90.00
#
_symmetry.space_group_name_H-M   'P 1'
#
loop_
_entity.id
_entity.type
_entity.pdbx_description
1 polymer ?
#
loop_
_entity_poly.entity_id
_entity_poly.type
_entity_poly.pdbx_seq_one_letter_code
_entity_poly.pdbx_strand_id
1 'polypeptide(L)'
;MPAPPASSELSRSSSAAPTTEAPSTASQTETPTANAFSSTGPPLPTASDDSPQSDIKLWLDWDVKHTIVGNYVPMVVARGFVVLMNPFYNQMITWEPVRQMLGDGASGALLAGAYFGAAHIGLITANLGSVFVAAGTYVDTGYCETGPGTCEPKVNIKPWAYNVVITALGIQVLVVAQAAAKWFQRPGRVSADPTTVAGVVAVTGHPAVERMFASFPSDITEKQLQEALKDYKFRLGTFTTEVGTTKYGIMPVSQEEIEASRQKQGFFAKLGVFTAFLSERLAILGKFKVNTLIVDILFGAYLLGLLALCVVALAKIDEPKSMFPDNPIAMRIVFSILGIIVTMYWTKVFEDTQAMSPFSLLSSGPSSPHRTILLARHTSPICSIIPFLRRGHFPAAAVAFTALMAEILIIFLAALPYRPEGQLRTEYHVCAIVSAIILTFMIAQLAGIAITWRKTTLPHMPRKPNTIAAVLTYISQTRMARRFDVLDGLSSKERDRTIKGWGQKYMYGWRREEVVQPDGRRGWRGRWVVDETEGEGEAKAFLSGPQKDRTD
;
A
#
# COMPACT_ATOMS: atom_id res chain seq x y z
N MET A 1 45.25 27.79 -32.35
CA MET A 1 46.37 28.58 -31.79
C MET A 1 46.35 28.45 -30.27
N PRO A 2 47.50 28.56 -29.59
CA PRO A 2 47.73 27.89 -28.31
C PRO A 2 47.70 28.81 -27.07
N ALA A 3 47.78 28.20 -25.88
CA ALA A 3 48.25 28.80 -24.62
C ALA A 3 49.82 28.80 -24.59
N PRO A 4 50.57 29.08 -23.49
CA PRO A 4 50.21 29.49 -22.12
C PRO A 4 51.01 30.74 -21.59
N PRO A 5 51.82 30.74 -20.48
CA PRO A 5 51.46 31.27 -19.13
C PRO A 5 52.50 32.24 -18.48
N ALA A 6 52.27 32.66 -17.21
CA ALA A 6 53.22 32.99 -16.10
C ALA A 6 52.51 33.85 -15.01
N SER A 7 52.87 33.98 -13.72
CA SER A 7 53.77 33.32 -12.72
C SER A 7 53.42 33.93 -11.33
N SER A 8 53.28 33.20 -10.21
CA SER A 8 54.27 32.99 -9.12
C SER A 8 55.25 34.17 -8.84
N GLU A 9 55.62 34.59 -7.62
CA GLU A 9 55.57 34.07 -6.23
C GLU A 9 55.51 35.24 -5.21
N LEU A 10 55.25 34.99 -3.90
CA LEU A 10 56.28 35.02 -2.83
C LEU A 10 55.68 34.94 -1.41
N SER A 11 56.29 34.10 -0.57
CA SER A 11 56.02 33.96 0.85
C SER A 11 57.24 34.38 1.68
N ARG A 12 57.02 34.98 2.86
CA ARG A 12 58.03 35.03 3.94
C ARG A 12 57.39 35.20 5.32
N SER A 13 58.14 34.76 6.33
CA SER A 13 57.67 34.51 7.70
C SER A 13 58.50 35.28 8.74
N SER A 14 57.99 35.29 9.98
CA SER A 14 58.69 35.42 11.27
C SER A 14 58.85 36.80 11.94
N SER A 15 58.08 36.94 13.03
CA SER A 15 58.49 37.32 14.41
C SER A 15 59.42 38.52 14.67
N ALA A 16 58.95 39.49 15.49
CA ALA A 16 59.30 39.61 16.93
C ALA A 16 58.74 40.92 17.56
N ALA A 17 58.45 40.92 18.86
CA ALA A 17 58.17 42.12 19.69
C ALA A 17 59.50 42.69 20.28
N PRO A 18 59.54 43.81 21.06
CA PRO A 18 59.17 43.74 22.50
C PRO A 18 58.76 45.05 23.27
N THR A 19 58.34 44.89 24.55
CA THR A 19 58.52 45.80 25.74
C THR A 19 57.80 47.18 25.81
N THR A 20 57.39 47.74 26.98
CA THR A 20 57.58 47.40 28.43
C THR A 20 56.51 48.06 29.36
N GLU A 21 56.17 47.40 30.49
CA GLU A 21 55.94 47.93 31.89
C GLU A 21 54.82 48.97 32.25
N ALA A 22 54.23 49.07 33.47
CA ALA A 22 54.18 48.30 34.75
C ALA A 22 53.27 49.06 35.80
N PRO A 23 53.19 48.73 37.13
CA PRO A 23 52.76 47.48 37.80
C PRO A 23 51.85 47.66 39.07
N SER A 24 51.73 46.58 39.87
CA SER A 24 51.36 46.45 41.32
C SER A 24 49.88 46.11 41.63
N THR A 25 49.48 45.21 42.55
CA THR A 25 50.09 44.11 43.35
C THR A 25 48.93 43.17 43.83
N ALA A 26 49.04 41.94 44.35
CA ALA A 26 50.15 41.04 44.78
C ALA A 26 49.73 39.54 44.59
N SER A 27 50.37 38.59 45.30
CA SER A 27 50.12 37.12 45.23
C SER A 27 50.11 36.45 46.62
N GLN A 28 49.58 35.22 46.75
CA GLN A 28 50.31 33.99 47.20
C GLN A 28 49.39 32.80 47.56
N THR A 29 49.96 31.58 47.49
CA THR A 29 49.36 30.28 47.85
C THR A 29 50.40 29.46 48.61
N GLU A 30 50.08 28.91 49.79
CA GLU A 30 50.86 27.84 50.48
C GLU A 30 49.95 26.87 51.26
N THR A 31 50.53 25.80 51.81
CA THR A 31 49.86 24.51 52.10
C THR A 31 49.85 24.15 53.64
N PRO A 32 49.64 22.89 54.13
CA PRO A 32 48.84 22.62 55.34
C PRO A 32 49.66 22.48 56.66
N THR A 33 48.98 22.39 57.82
CA THR A 33 49.19 21.42 58.94
C THR A 33 48.23 21.72 60.12
N ALA A 34 47.95 20.74 60.99
CA ALA A 34 46.96 20.79 62.07
C ALA A 34 47.47 21.34 63.43
N ASN A 35 46.55 21.81 64.29
CA ASN A 35 46.37 21.30 65.67
C ASN A 35 45.13 21.88 66.39
N ALA A 36 44.74 21.25 67.51
CA ALA A 36 43.42 21.37 68.14
C ALA A 36 43.36 22.29 69.38
N PHE A 37 42.14 22.73 69.75
CA PHE A 37 41.69 22.77 71.16
C PHE A 37 40.16 22.65 71.28
N SER A 38 39.65 22.25 72.45
CA SER A 38 38.31 21.64 72.65
C SER A 38 37.43 22.27 73.74
N SER A 39 36.10 22.08 73.63
CA SER A 39 35.11 21.97 74.74
C SER A 39 33.74 21.54 74.15
N THR A 40 33.26 20.31 74.36
CA THR A 40 32.23 19.88 75.37
C THR A 40 30.95 20.76 75.37
N GLY A 41 29.70 20.32 75.15
CA GLY A 41 28.95 19.03 75.06
C GLY A 41 27.48 19.32 75.47
N PRO A 42 26.45 18.42 75.43
CA PRO A 42 26.42 16.97 75.17
C PRO A 42 25.34 16.61 74.05
N PRO A 43 24.56 15.49 74.02
CA PRO A 43 24.49 14.66 72.81
C PRO A 43 23.10 14.52 72.13
N LEU A 44 23.13 13.80 71.00
CA LEU A 44 22.03 13.30 70.16
C LEU A 44 20.82 12.70 70.93
N PRO A 45 19.62 12.78 70.33
CA PRO A 45 18.78 11.59 70.20
C PRO A 45 18.76 11.11 68.75
N THR A 46 19.03 9.82 68.59
CA THR A 46 19.02 9.09 67.32
C THR A 46 17.64 9.18 66.66
N ALA A 47 17.54 9.85 65.52
CA ALA A 47 16.45 9.69 64.57
C ALA A 47 17.00 8.94 63.36
N SER A 48 16.57 7.69 63.20
CA SER A 48 16.86 6.90 62.00
C SER A 48 15.97 7.40 60.85
N ASP A 49 16.49 8.32 60.05
CA ASP A 49 15.90 8.69 58.76
C ASP A 49 16.14 7.59 57.69
N ASP A 50 15.68 6.36 57.99
CA ASP A 50 15.22 5.42 56.96
C ASP A 50 13.84 5.88 56.48
N SER A 51 13.80 7.09 55.91
CA SER A 51 12.67 7.49 55.06
C SER A 51 12.83 6.72 53.73
N PRO A 52 11.88 5.85 53.35
CA PRO A 52 11.95 5.24 52.04
C PRO A 52 11.92 6.36 51.00
N GLN A 53 12.80 6.28 49.99
CA GLN A 53 12.66 7.10 48.80
C GLN A 53 11.20 7.00 48.35
N SER A 54 10.51 8.14 48.30
CA SER A 54 9.08 8.18 48.04
C SER A 54 8.80 7.41 46.75
N ASP A 55 8.06 6.30 46.87
CA ASP A 55 7.66 5.48 45.74
C ASP A 55 7.02 6.39 44.68
N ILE A 56 7.77 6.70 43.63
CA ILE A 56 7.24 7.37 42.45
C ILE A 56 6.26 6.36 41.85
N LYS A 57 4.98 6.51 42.20
CA LYS A 57 3.89 5.66 41.69
C LYS A 57 4.01 5.59 40.17
N LEU A 58 4.53 4.46 39.68
CA LEU A 58 4.76 4.17 38.26
C LEU A 58 3.46 4.25 37.44
N TRP A 59 2.34 4.04 38.15
CA TRP A 59 0.98 4.07 37.64
C TRP A 59 0.17 5.09 38.44
N LEU A 60 -0.43 6.03 37.73
CA LEU A 60 -1.26 7.09 38.30
C LEU A 60 -2.74 6.70 38.09
N ASP A 61 -3.60 7.03 39.06
CA ASP A 61 -5.03 6.68 39.05
C ASP A 61 -5.89 7.93 38.83
N TRP A 62 -6.64 8.00 37.72
CA TRP A 62 -7.64 9.04 37.43
C TRP A 62 -8.75 8.54 36.49
N ASP A 63 -9.76 9.38 36.21
CA ASP A 63 -10.90 9.02 35.34
C ASP A 63 -10.45 8.68 33.91
N VAL A 64 -10.74 7.43 33.51
CA VAL A 64 -10.46 6.81 32.21
C VAL A 64 -10.90 7.69 31.02
N LYS A 65 -11.94 8.51 31.18
CA LYS A 65 -12.45 9.41 30.13
C LYS A 65 -11.37 10.35 29.58
N HIS A 66 -10.57 10.96 30.46
CA HIS A 66 -9.54 11.93 30.06
C HIS A 66 -8.44 11.26 29.24
N THR A 67 -8.07 10.04 29.62
CA THR A 67 -7.05 9.26 28.92
C THR A 67 -7.53 8.74 27.56
N ILE A 68 -8.79 8.27 27.46
CA ILE A 68 -9.40 7.90 26.17
C ILE A 68 -9.42 9.08 25.19
N VAL A 69 -9.90 10.25 25.66
CA VAL A 69 -9.99 11.46 24.85
C VAL A 69 -8.62 11.97 24.43
N GLY A 70 -7.63 11.98 25.33
CA GLY A 70 -6.27 12.45 25.03
C GLY A 70 -5.48 11.50 24.11
N ASN A 71 -5.49 10.19 24.38
CA ASN A 71 -4.53 9.24 23.79
C ASN A 71 -5.07 8.46 22.58
N TYR A 72 -6.39 8.23 22.50
CA TYR A 72 -7.00 7.31 21.52
C TYR A 72 -7.93 8.01 20.52
N VAL A 73 -8.76 8.97 20.95
CA VAL A 73 -9.71 9.65 20.04
C VAL A 73 -9.02 10.26 18.80
N PRO A 74 -7.89 10.99 18.90
CA PRO A 74 -7.19 11.50 17.72
C PRO A 74 -6.73 10.39 16.76
N MET A 75 -6.25 9.27 17.29
CA MET A 75 -5.80 8.11 16.50
C MET A 75 -6.95 7.40 15.78
N VAL A 76 -8.08 7.22 16.47
CA VAL A 76 -9.31 6.67 15.89
C VAL A 76 -9.84 7.56 14.78
N VAL A 77 -9.87 8.89 14.99
CA VAL A 77 -10.28 9.86 13.97
C VAL A 77 -9.31 9.84 12.77
N ALA A 78 -8.00 9.80 13.01
CA ALA A 78 -6.99 9.78 11.95
C ALA A 78 -7.04 8.49 11.12
N ARG A 79 -7.16 7.31 11.73
CA ARG A 79 -7.35 6.05 10.97
C ARG A 79 -8.72 5.98 10.30
N GLY A 80 -9.79 6.46 10.94
CA GLY A 80 -11.11 6.60 10.33
C GLY A 80 -11.08 7.45 9.05
N PHE A 81 -10.35 8.56 9.08
CA PHE A 81 -10.10 9.39 7.89
C PHE A 81 -9.33 8.65 6.79
N VAL A 82 -8.23 7.94 7.14
CA VAL A 82 -7.46 7.15 6.15
C VAL A 82 -8.33 6.05 5.52
N VAL A 83 -9.11 5.33 6.34
CA VAL A 83 -10.05 4.29 5.90
C VAL A 83 -11.15 4.84 4.99
N LEU A 84 -11.60 6.09 5.21
CA LEU A 84 -12.57 6.78 4.36
C LEU A 84 -11.96 7.23 3.01
N MET A 85 -10.72 7.73 3.02
CA MET A 85 -10.07 8.30 1.83
C MET A 85 -9.34 7.28 0.96
N ASN A 86 -8.83 6.18 1.52
CA ASN A 86 -8.15 5.12 0.78
C ASN A 86 -9.00 4.56 -0.40
N PRO A 87 -10.32 4.28 -0.24
CA PRO A 87 -11.19 3.88 -1.34
C PRO A 87 -11.29 4.91 -2.46
N PHE A 88 -11.28 6.20 -2.14
CA PHE A 88 -11.31 7.31 -3.11
C PHE A 88 -10.00 7.40 -3.89
N TYR A 89 -8.85 7.32 -3.23
CA TYR A 89 -7.54 7.27 -3.90
C TYR A 89 -7.40 6.04 -4.81
N ASN A 90 -7.79 4.86 -4.34
CA ASN A 90 -7.75 3.62 -5.12
C ASN A 90 -8.71 3.65 -6.32
N GLN A 91 -9.88 4.28 -6.18
CA GLN A 91 -10.78 4.49 -7.31
C GLN A 91 -10.14 5.42 -8.36
N MET A 92 -9.53 6.53 -7.95
CA MET A 92 -8.82 7.42 -8.89
C MET A 92 -7.67 6.72 -9.61
N ILE A 93 -6.85 5.93 -8.90
CA ILE A 93 -5.75 5.16 -9.49
C ILE A 93 -6.29 4.17 -10.54
N THR A 94 -7.39 3.48 -10.24
CA THR A 94 -8.02 2.52 -11.15
C THR A 94 -8.64 3.18 -12.39
N TRP A 95 -9.18 4.40 -12.26
CA TRP A 95 -9.85 5.12 -13.35
C TRP A 95 -8.93 6.03 -14.18
N GLU A 96 -7.76 6.44 -13.69
CA GLU A 96 -6.86 7.35 -14.44
C GLU A 96 -6.41 6.79 -15.81
N PRO A 97 -6.12 5.49 -16.01
CA PRO A 97 -5.84 4.94 -17.34
C PRO A 97 -7.01 5.15 -18.31
N VAL A 98 -8.25 4.92 -17.86
CA VAL A 98 -9.46 5.17 -18.66
C VAL A 98 -9.65 6.67 -18.93
N ARG A 99 -9.38 7.53 -17.94
CA ARG A 99 -9.47 8.99 -18.06
C ARG A 99 -8.46 9.56 -19.06
N GLN A 100 -7.28 8.95 -19.18
CA GLN A 100 -6.26 9.29 -20.18
C GLN A 100 -6.58 8.72 -21.57
N MET A 101 -7.11 7.50 -21.67
CA MET A 101 -7.64 6.96 -22.93
C MET A 101 -8.79 7.81 -23.49
N LEU A 102 -9.58 8.47 -22.64
CA LEU A 102 -10.64 9.42 -23.02
C LEU A 102 -10.16 10.79 -23.53
N GLY A 103 -8.84 10.99 -23.65
CA GLY A 103 -8.28 12.17 -24.30
C GLY A 103 -7.26 11.77 -25.34
N ASP A 104 -6.10 12.42 -25.27
CA ASP A 104 -4.97 12.30 -26.17
C ASP A 104 -4.34 10.88 -26.20
N GLY A 105 -4.83 9.95 -25.36
CA GLY A 105 -4.43 8.55 -25.27
C GLY A 105 -3.56 8.22 -24.05
N ALA A 106 -3.69 7.00 -23.54
CA ALA A 106 -2.87 6.42 -22.49
C ALA A 106 -1.71 5.59 -23.09
N SER A 107 -0.53 5.61 -22.45
CA SER A 107 0.55 4.66 -22.81
C SER A 107 0.15 3.22 -22.45
N GLY A 108 0.58 2.24 -23.24
CA GLY A 108 0.38 0.83 -22.94
C GLY A 108 1.01 0.39 -21.62
N ALA A 109 2.14 0.99 -21.22
CA ALA A 109 2.74 0.77 -19.89
C ALA A 109 1.80 1.21 -18.74
N LEU A 110 1.01 2.28 -18.94
CA LEU A 110 -0.01 2.70 -17.96
C LEU A 110 -1.16 1.68 -17.87
N LEU A 111 -1.58 1.09 -19.00
CA LEU A 111 -2.56 -0.01 -18.99
C LEU A 111 -2.03 -1.28 -18.33
N ALA A 112 -0.70 -1.46 -18.29
CA ALA A 112 0.01 -2.51 -17.56
C ALA A 112 0.34 -2.14 -16.09
N GLY A 113 -0.23 -1.03 -15.57
CA GLY A 113 -0.14 -0.66 -14.15
C GLY A 113 1.01 0.26 -13.76
N ALA A 114 1.85 0.70 -14.71
CA ALA A 114 2.97 1.60 -14.43
C ALA A 114 2.48 3.06 -14.25
N TYR A 115 1.96 3.38 -13.07
CA TYR A 115 1.50 4.73 -12.73
C TYR A 115 2.00 5.20 -11.36
N PHE A 116 2.53 6.41 -11.33
CA PHE A 116 2.67 7.20 -10.10
C PHE A 116 2.12 8.60 -10.36
N GLY A 117 1.43 9.20 -9.38
CA GLY A 117 0.74 10.47 -9.58
C GLY A 117 0.03 10.97 -8.33
N ALA A 118 -0.74 12.06 -8.46
CA ALA A 118 -1.32 12.80 -7.34
C ALA A 118 -2.13 11.93 -6.34
N ALA A 119 -2.86 10.92 -6.83
CA ALA A 119 -3.61 10.00 -5.96
C ALA A 119 -2.69 9.14 -5.06
N HIS A 120 -1.53 8.69 -5.57
CA HIS A 120 -0.52 7.99 -4.77
C HIS A 120 0.10 8.92 -3.73
N ILE A 121 0.37 10.18 -4.08
CA ILE A 121 0.86 11.19 -3.15
C ILE A 121 -0.16 11.40 -2.02
N GLY A 122 -1.45 11.53 -2.35
CA GLY A 122 -2.54 11.65 -1.36
C GLY A 122 -2.65 10.45 -0.42
N LEU A 123 -2.50 9.22 -0.93
CA LEU A 123 -2.50 8.00 -0.11
C LEU A 123 -1.30 7.93 0.84
N ILE A 124 -0.11 8.33 0.37
CA ILE A 124 1.11 8.40 1.18
C ILE A 124 0.98 9.48 2.26
N THR A 125 0.52 10.69 1.91
CA THR A 125 0.38 11.78 2.90
C THR A 125 -0.74 11.52 3.89
N ALA A 126 -1.82 10.81 3.53
CA ALA A 126 -2.84 10.35 4.46
C ALA A 126 -2.29 9.38 5.51
N ASN A 127 -1.54 8.37 5.09
CA ASN A 127 -0.90 7.45 6.03
C ASN A 127 0.16 8.16 6.89
N LEU A 128 1.01 9.00 6.29
CA LEU A 128 2.02 9.77 7.01
C LEU A 128 1.39 10.72 8.05
N GLY A 129 0.34 11.45 7.69
CA GLY A 129 -0.40 12.31 8.62
C GLY A 129 -0.91 11.53 9.84
N SER A 130 -1.44 10.32 9.64
CA SER A 130 -1.93 9.49 10.74
C SER A 130 -0.84 9.02 11.72
N VAL A 131 0.42 8.90 11.29
CA VAL A 131 1.57 8.60 12.17
C VAL A 131 1.80 9.72 13.16
N PHE A 132 1.84 10.98 12.69
CA PHE A 132 2.20 12.12 13.54
C PHE A 132 1.11 12.48 14.54
N VAL A 133 -0.15 12.07 14.30
CA VAL A 133 -1.21 12.17 15.31
C VAL A 133 -0.88 11.37 16.59
N ALA A 134 -0.14 10.26 16.49
CA ALA A 134 0.32 9.48 17.65
C ALA A 134 1.26 10.27 18.59
N ALA A 135 1.97 11.26 18.04
CA ALA A 135 2.85 12.17 18.78
C ALA A 135 2.19 13.51 19.13
N GLY A 136 1.05 13.83 18.52
CA GLY A 136 0.40 15.13 18.62
C GLY A 136 -0.19 15.42 20.00
N THR A 137 -0.92 14.47 20.58
CA THR A 137 -1.60 14.62 21.87
C THR A 137 -0.96 13.78 22.97
N TYR A 138 -1.01 14.32 24.18
CA TYR A 138 -0.67 13.62 25.41
C TYR A 138 -1.48 14.17 26.58
N VAL A 139 -1.68 13.33 27.59
CA VAL A 139 -2.22 13.76 28.89
C VAL A 139 -1.03 14.20 29.74
N ASP A 140 -1.09 15.42 30.25
CA ASP A 140 -0.07 16.06 31.05
C ASP A 140 -0.55 16.17 32.51
N THR A 141 0.24 15.61 33.42
CA THR A 141 0.00 15.58 34.86
C THR A 141 1.19 16.13 35.65
N GLY A 142 2.15 16.76 34.96
CA GLY A 142 3.36 17.37 35.51
C GLY A 142 3.40 18.88 35.40
N TYR A 143 2.34 19.53 34.91
CA TYR A 143 2.24 20.98 34.75
C TYR A 143 2.22 21.77 36.08
N CYS A 144 2.25 21.10 37.23
CA CYS A 144 2.18 21.69 38.55
C CYS A 144 3.41 21.31 39.39
N GLU A 145 3.87 22.25 40.21
CA GLU A 145 5.11 22.11 40.99
C GLU A 145 4.96 21.16 42.19
N THR A 146 3.75 20.69 42.49
CA THR A 146 3.42 19.79 43.63
C THR A 146 3.75 18.31 43.39
N GLY A 147 4.46 18.00 42.30
CA GLY A 147 4.94 16.65 41.99
C GLY A 147 3.94 15.78 41.20
N PRO A 148 4.43 14.71 40.54
CA PRO A 148 3.68 13.95 39.56
C PRO A 148 2.44 13.27 40.17
N GLY A 149 1.28 13.52 39.56
CA GLY A 149 0.02 12.84 39.90
C GLY A 149 -0.80 13.48 41.03
N THR A 150 -0.40 14.65 41.53
CA THR A 150 -1.21 15.45 42.46
C THR A 150 -2.25 16.34 41.76
N CYS A 151 -2.21 16.43 40.43
CA CYS A 151 -2.95 17.42 39.64
C CYS A 151 -3.86 16.81 38.58
N GLU A 152 -4.97 17.49 38.32
CA GLU A 152 -6.02 17.08 37.38
C GLU A 152 -5.48 16.92 35.94
N PRO A 153 -5.70 15.78 35.26
CA PRO A 153 -5.09 15.51 33.96
C PRO A 153 -5.55 16.48 32.86
N LYS A 154 -4.60 17.17 32.22
CA LYS A 154 -4.87 18.10 31.11
C LYS A 154 -4.40 17.54 29.77
N VAL A 155 -5.20 17.69 28.73
CA VAL A 155 -4.80 17.29 27.36
C VAL A 155 -3.94 18.39 26.76
N ASN A 156 -2.65 18.10 26.58
CA ASN A 156 -1.69 19.00 25.95
C ASN A 156 -1.32 18.55 24.53
N ILE A 157 -0.88 19.51 23.73
CA ILE A 157 -0.62 19.38 22.29
C ILE A 157 0.86 19.70 22.02
N LYS A 158 1.54 18.89 21.20
CA LYS A 158 2.87 19.20 20.67
C LYS A 158 2.73 19.90 19.30
N PRO A 159 3.06 21.21 19.15
CA PRO A 159 2.80 21.96 17.93
C PRO A 159 3.49 21.41 16.69
N TRP A 160 4.74 20.92 16.83
CA TRP A 160 5.53 20.42 15.71
C TRP A 160 4.87 19.22 15.00
N ALA A 161 4.26 18.31 15.77
CA ALA A 161 3.60 17.13 15.22
C ALA A 161 2.31 17.53 14.49
N TYR A 162 1.52 18.44 15.06
CA TYR A 162 0.32 18.97 14.41
C TYR A 162 0.62 19.80 13.16
N ASN A 163 1.74 20.52 13.10
CA ASN A 163 2.16 21.21 11.87
C ASN A 163 2.36 20.21 10.70
N VAL A 164 2.89 19.02 10.97
CA VAL A 164 2.99 17.95 9.96
C VAL A 164 1.61 17.43 9.56
N VAL A 165 0.71 17.22 10.52
CA VAL A 165 -0.68 16.79 10.26
C VAL A 165 -1.44 17.81 9.40
N ILE A 166 -1.37 19.10 9.75
CA ILE A 166 -1.99 20.21 9.01
C ILE A 166 -1.42 20.29 7.59
N THR A 167 -0.09 20.13 7.44
CA THR A 167 0.55 20.09 6.11
C THR A 167 0.06 18.90 5.28
N ALA A 168 -0.09 17.72 5.88
CA ALA A 168 -0.62 16.54 5.20
C ALA A 168 -2.09 16.74 4.77
N LEU A 169 -2.93 17.32 5.62
CA LEU A 169 -4.32 17.70 5.29
C LEU A 169 -4.36 18.72 4.14
N GLY A 170 -3.47 19.74 4.16
CA GLY A 170 -3.35 20.71 3.07
C GLY A 170 -3.02 20.06 1.71
N ILE A 171 -2.09 19.09 1.70
CA ILE A 171 -1.79 18.33 0.47
C ILE A 171 -3.00 17.49 0.02
N GLN A 172 -3.74 16.88 0.94
CA GLN A 172 -4.95 16.12 0.59
C GLN A 172 -6.03 17.01 -0.03
N VAL A 173 -6.28 18.21 0.53
CA VAL A 173 -7.20 19.19 -0.06
C VAL A 173 -6.79 19.55 -1.48
N LEU A 174 -5.49 19.76 -1.74
CA LEU A 174 -4.98 19.99 -3.10
C LEU A 174 -5.20 18.79 -4.03
N VAL A 175 -4.97 17.55 -3.58
CA VAL A 175 -5.21 16.35 -4.38
C VAL A 175 -6.71 16.15 -4.67
N VAL A 176 -7.58 16.37 -3.68
CA VAL A 176 -9.04 16.30 -3.85
C VAL A 176 -9.55 17.40 -4.77
N ALA A 177 -9.03 18.63 -4.67
CA ALA A 177 -9.38 19.73 -5.58
C ALA A 177 -8.93 19.43 -7.03
N GLN A 178 -7.72 18.90 -7.23
CA GLN A 178 -7.26 18.42 -8.54
C GLN A 178 -8.15 17.30 -9.09
N ALA A 179 -8.59 16.37 -8.24
CA ALA A 179 -9.49 15.29 -8.61
C ALA A 179 -10.88 15.82 -9.03
N ALA A 180 -11.46 16.72 -8.26
CA ALA A 180 -12.73 17.36 -8.56
C ALA A 180 -12.67 18.13 -9.89
N ALA A 181 -11.65 18.97 -10.08
CA ALA A 181 -11.43 19.67 -11.35
C ALA A 181 -11.30 18.70 -12.55
N LYS A 182 -10.54 17.62 -12.38
CA LYS A 182 -10.38 16.56 -13.40
C LYS A 182 -11.65 15.76 -13.68
N TRP A 183 -12.57 15.66 -12.71
CA TRP A 183 -13.86 14.99 -12.82
C TRP A 183 -14.86 15.85 -13.62
N PHE A 184 -14.98 17.14 -13.26
CA PHE A 184 -15.89 18.07 -13.97
C PHE A 184 -15.48 18.33 -15.43
N GLN A 185 -14.20 18.21 -15.78
CA GLN A 185 -13.71 18.48 -17.13
C GLN A 185 -14.16 17.46 -18.21
N ARG A 186 -14.62 16.26 -17.84
CA ARG A 186 -15.01 15.20 -18.82
C ARG A 186 -16.21 14.37 -18.33
N PRO A 187 -17.46 14.87 -18.48
CA PRO A 187 -18.65 14.07 -18.21
C PRO A 187 -18.71 12.81 -19.09
N GLY A 188 -19.13 11.70 -18.50
CA GLY A 188 -18.89 10.37 -19.04
C GLY A 188 -19.66 10.02 -20.32
N ARG A 189 -18.97 9.28 -21.21
CA ARG A 189 -19.58 8.46 -22.27
C ARG A 189 -19.12 6.99 -22.23
N VAL A 190 -18.44 6.58 -21.16
CA VAL A 190 -17.90 5.21 -21.00
C VAL A 190 -18.69 4.48 -19.93
N SER A 191 -19.52 3.54 -20.38
CA SER A 191 -20.27 2.62 -19.51
C SER A 191 -19.42 1.45 -18.99
N ALA A 192 -18.23 1.27 -19.56
CA ALA A 192 -17.29 0.21 -19.21
C ALA A 192 -16.57 0.48 -17.88
N ASP A 193 -16.98 -0.24 -16.84
CA ASP A 193 -16.32 -0.28 -15.55
C ASP A 193 -15.00 -1.11 -15.62
N PRO A 194 -13.81 -0.48 -15.48
CA PRO A 194 -12.51 -1.15 -15.55
C PRO A 194 -12.22 -2.07 -14.34
N THR A 195 -13.07 -2.06 -13.31
CA THR A 195 -12.96 -3.00 -12.18
C THR A 195 -13.49 -4.39 -12.55
N THR A 196 -14.33 -4.51 -13.58
CA THR A 196 -14.98 -5.76 -14.03
C THR A 196 -14.31 -6.33 -15.29
N VAL A 197 -14.20 -7.66 -15.41
CA VAL A 197 -13.73 -8.30 -16.65
C VAL A 197 -14.70 -7.98 -17.80
N ALA A 198 -16.01 -8.07 -17.54
CA ALA A 198 -17.04 -7.71 -18.52
C ALA A 198 -16.95 -6.25 -19.01
N GLY A 199 -16.45 -5.32 -18.20
CA GLY A 199 -16.22 -3.93 -18.60
C GLY A 199 -15.01 -3.78 -19.51
N VAL A 200 -13.91 -4.45 -19.22
CA VAL A 200 -12.76 -4.48 -20.15
C VAL A 200 -13.17 -5.11 -21.48
N VAL A 201 -13.90 -6.23 -21.45
CA VAL A 201 -14.36 -6.93 -22.67
C VAL A 201 -15.34 -6.08 -23.50
N ALA A 202 -16.24 -5.32 -22.86
CA ALA A 202 -17.20 -4.48 -23.58
C ALA A 202 -16.58 -3.30 -24.37
N VAL A 203 -15.29 -2.98 -24.16
CA VAL A 203 -14.53 -1.99 -24.96
C VAL A 203 -13.45 -2.64 -25.82
N THR A 204 -13.41 -3.97 -25.91
CA THR A 204 -12.54 -4.70 -26.84
C THR A 204 -13.32 -5.18 -28.05
N GLY A 205 -13.01 -4.58 -29.20
CA GLY A 205 -13.46 -5.08 -30.50
C GLY A 205 -12.61 -4.59 -31.68
N HIS A 206 -11.54 -3.82 -31.43
CA HIS A 206 -10.68 -3.31 -32.49
C HIS A 206 -9.70 -4.40 -32.94
N PRO A 207 -9.76 -4.88 -34.21
CA PRO A 207 -9.07 -6.09 -34.62
C PRO A 207 -7.54 -5.99 -34.47
N ALA A 208 -6.94 -4.82 -34.69
CA ALA A 208 -5.50 -4.64 -34.45
C ALA A 208 -5.09 -4.75 -32.96
N VAL A 209 -5.95 -4.32 -32.03
CA VAL A 209 -5.69 -4.44 -30.59
C VAL A 209 -5.82 -5.89 -30.16
N GLU A 210 -6.85 -6.59 -30.65
CA GLU A 210 -7.01 -8.00 -30.34
C GLU A 210 -5.86 -8.86 -30.87
N ARG A 211 -5.47 -8.66 -32.14
CA ARG A 211 -4.32 -9.33 -32.78
C ARG A 211 -3.02 -9.05 -32.02
N MET A 212 -2.79 -7.81 -31.57
CA MET A 212 -1.63 -7.45 -30.74
C MET A 212 -1.65 -8.15 -29.37
N PHE A 213 -2.77 -8.11 -28.65
CA PHE A 213 -2.85 -8.74 -27.33
C PHE A 213 -2.85 -10.28 -27.37
N ALA A 214 -3.20 -10.88 -28.52
CA ALA A 214 -3.08 -12.30 -28.79
C ALA A 214 -1.68 -12.73 -29.29
N SER A 215 -0.93 -11.83 -29.92
CA SER A 215 0.42 -12.13 -30.42
C SER A 215 1.45 -12.26 -29.30
N PHE A 216 1.17 -11.77 -28.09
CA PHE A 216 2.03 -11.98 -26.93
C PHE A 216 2.12 -13.47 -26.53
N PRO A 217 3.31 -13.95 -26.10
CA PRO A 217 3.46 -15.30 -25.55
C PRO A 217 2.53 -15.55 -24.36
N SER A 218 2.17 -16.81 -24.11
CA SER A 218 1.37 -17.18 -22.93
C SER A 218 2.06 -16.75 -21.64
N ASP A 219 3.36 -17.02 -21.54
CA ASP A 219 4.14 -17.03 -20.30
C ASP A 219 4.87 -15.70 -20.03
N ILE A 220 4.63 -14.67 -20.85
CA ILE A 220 5.21 -13.33 -20.66
C ILE A 220 4.77 -12.74 -19.32
N THR A 221 5.74 -12.23 -18.56
CA THR A 221 5.52 -11.65 -17.23
C THR A 221 4.95 -10.23 -17.29
N GLU A 222 4.41 -9.72 -16.18
CA GLU A 222 3.87 -8.36 -16.06
C GLU A 222 4.90 -7.28 -16.45
N LYS A 223 6.18 -7.43 -16.04
CA LYS A 223 7.27 -6.53 -16.45
C LYS A 223 7.54 -6.56 -17.95
N GLN A 224 7.65 -7.75 -18.54
CA GLN A 224 7.87 -7.91 -19.99
C GLN A 224 6.68 -7.40 -20.81
N LEU A 225 5.44 -7.54 -20.30
CA LEU A 225 4.25 -6.97 -20.92
C LEU A 225 4.27 -5.44 -20.86
N GLN A 226 4.67 -4.85 -19.73
CA GLN A 226 4.84 -3.40 -19.59
C GLN A 226 5.91 -2.86 -20.56
N GLU A 227 7.03 -3.57 -20.70
CA GLU A 227 8.12 -3.22 -21.62
C GLU A 227 7.68 -3.33 -23.09
N ALA A 228 7.03 -4.43 -23.47
CA ALA A 228 6.49 -4.62 -24.82
C ALA A 228 5.36 -3.64 -25.19
N LEU A 229 4.71 -3.03 -24.18
CA LEU A 229 3.65 -2.03 -24.35
C LEU A 229 4.14 -0.57 -24.18
N LYS A 230 5.45 -0.35 -23.99
CA LYS A 230 6.03 0.96 -23.70
C LYS A 230 5.86 1.97 -24.84
N ASP A 231 6.08 1.52 -26.07
CA ASP A 231 6.06 2.37 -27.27
C ASP A 231 4.65 2.49 -27.89
N TYR A 232 3.69 1.70 -27.40
CA TYR A 232 2.29 1.76 -27.83
C TYR A 232 1.48 2.76 -26.99
N LYS A 233 0.53 3.42 -27.64
CA LYS A 233 -0.43 4.33 -27.01
C LYS A 233 -1.84 3.97 -27.51
N PHE A 234 -2.81 4.03 -26.60
CA PHE A 234 -4.19 3.61 -26.83
C PHE A 234 -5.15 4.74 -26.47
N ARG A 235 -6.22 4.93 -27.26
CA ARG A 235 -7.32 5.85 -26.96
C ARG A 235 -8.64 5.10 -27.02
N LEU A 236 -9.65 5.63 -26.33
CA LEU A 236 -11.03 5.19 -26.48
C LEU A 236 -11.69 6.05 -27.57
N GLY A 237 -12.26 5.41 -28.58
CA GLY A 237 -12.85 6.10 -29.73
C GLY A 237 -13.76 5.20 -30.56
N THR A 238 -14.47 5.79 -31.51
CA THR A 238 -15.27 5.05 -32.48
C THR A 238 -14.42 4.62 -33.67
N PHE A 239 -14.50 3.34 -34.05
CA PHE A 239 -13.85 2.76 -35.22
C PHE A 239 -14.88 1.98 -36.06
N THR A 240 -14.63 1.83 -37.35
CA THR A 240 -15.42 0.98 -38.23
C THR A 240 -14.82 -0.43 -38.28
N THR A 241 -15.67 -1.44 -38.09
CA THR A 241 -15.27 -2.85 -38.24
C THR A 241 -15.16 -3.19 -39.74
N GLU A 242 -14.47 -4.28 -40.09
CA GLU A 242 -14.40 -4.84 -41.46
C GLU A 242 -15.81 -5.10 -42.07
N VAL A 243 -16.84 -5.25 -41.22
CA VAL A 243 -18.27 -5.43 -41.57
C VAL A 243 -19.02 -4.09 -41.76
N GLY A 244 -18.33 -2.96 -41.71
CA GLY A 244 -18.91 -1.61 -41.87
C GLY A 244 -19.64 -1.05 -40.63
N THR A 245 -19.74 -1.83 -39.54
CA THR A 245 -20.38 -1.38 -38.29
C THR A 245 -19.46 -0.46 -37.48
N THR A 246 -19.96 0.71 -37.10
CA THR A 246 -19.30 1.62 -36.16
C THR A 246 -19.41 1.06 -34.73
N LYS A 247 -18.26 0.83 -34.09
CA LYS A 247 -18.15 0.39 -32.69
C LYS A 247 -17.33 1.39 -31.89
N TYR A 248 -17.54 1.47 -30.59
CA TYR A 248 -16.74 2.23 -29.64
C TYR A 248 -15.84 1.29 -28.83
N GLY A 249 -14.57 1.65 -28.66
CA GLY A 249 -13.66 0.82 -27.90
C GLY A 249 -12.22 1.31 -27.89
N ILE A 250 -11.32 0.47 -27.38
CA ILE A 250 -9.89 0.74 -27.32
C ILE A 250 -9.30 0.59 -28.73
N MET A 251 -8.75 1.68 -29.26
CA MET A 251 -8.04 1.73 -30.54
C MET A 251 -6.58 2.16 -30.35
N PRO A 252 -5.64 1.71 -31.19
CA PRO A 252 -4.28 2.20 -31.16
C PRO A 252 -4.23 3.66 -31.66
N VAL A 253 -3.30 4.43 -31.11
CA VAL A 253 -2.93 5.75 -31.61
C VAL A 253 -1.79 5.58 -32.64
N SER A 254 -1.81 6.32 -33.74
CA SER A 254 -0.76 6.24 -34.77
C SER A 254 0.58 6.74 -34.25
N GLN A 255 1.68 6.20 -34.79
CA GLN A 255 3.04 6.54 -34.35
C GLN A 255 3.34 8.05 -34.46
N GLU A 256 2.84 8.69 -35.52
CA GLU A 256 2.94 10.13 -35.77
C GLU A 256 2.26 10.98 -34.67
N GLU A 257 1.06 10.58 -34.23
CA GLU A 257 0.37 11.22 -33.11
C GLU A 257 1.10 11.00 -31.77
N ILE A 258 1.77 9.85 -31.60
CA ILE A 258 2.59 9.56 -30.40
C ILE A 258 3.77 10.54 -30.33
N GLU A 259 4.52 10.71 -31.42
CA GLU A 259 5.68 11.61 -31.49
C GLU A 259 5.30 13.07 -31.21
N ALA A 260 4.23 13.57 -31.84
CA ALA A 260 3.70 14.91 -31.59
C ALA A 260 3.29 15.13 -30.12
N SER A 261 2.77 14.09 -29.45
CA SER A 261 2.40 14.17 -28.03
C SER A 261 3.59 14.08 -27.07
N ARG A 262 4.71 13.47 -27.49
CA ARG A 262 5.93 13.30 -26.68
C ARG A 262 6.62 14.63 -26.36
N GLN A 263 6.50 15.61 -27.26
CA GLN A 263 7.08 16.95 -27.12
C GLN A 263 6.45 17.79 -25.99
N LYS A 264 5.26 17.43 -25.49
CA LYS A 264 4.54 18.15 -24.42
C LYS A 264 4.75 17.58 -23.00
N GLN A 265 5.58 16.54 -22.83
CA GLN A 265 5.70 15.86 -21.53
C GLN A 265 6.62 16.60 -20.54
N GLY A 266 6.02 17.27 -19.55
CA GLY A 266 6.71 18.00 -18.48
C GLY A 266 7.30 17.13 -17.36
N PHE A 267 7.97 17.82 -16.43
CA PHE A 267 8.77 17.30 -15.30
C PHE A 267 8.20 16.08 -14.55
N PHE A 268 6.89 16.01 -14.33
CA PHE A 268 6.23 14.90 -13.63
C PHE A 268 6.40 13.53 -14.31
N ALA A 269 6.54 13.48 -15.64
CA ALA A 269 6.82 12.23 -16.34
C ALA A 269 8.20 11.66 -15.98
N LYS A 270 9.21 12.52 -15.79
CA LYS A 270 10.56 12.11 -15.32
C LYS A 270 10.54 11.63 -13.87
N LEU A 271 9.70 12.24 -13.02
CA LEU A 271 9.54 11.81 -11.62
C LEU A 271 8.92 10.40 -11.53
N GLY A 272 7.91 10.11 -12.36
CA GLY A 272 7.30 8.78 -12.44
C GLY A 272 8.28 7.68 -12.87
N VAL A 273 9.19 7.99 -13.79
CA VAL A 273 10.28 7.07 -14.19
C VAL A 273 11.25 6.81 -13.04
N PHE A 274 11.60 7.83 -12.25
CA PHE A 274 12.49 7.67 -11.09
C PHE A 274 11.86 6.80 -9.99
N THR A 275 10.56 6.97 -9.70
CA THR A 275 9.86 6.10 -8.75
C THR A 275 9.64 4.68 -9.29
N ALA A 276 9.42 4.52 -10.60
CA ALA A 276 9.36 3.21 -11.24
C ALA A 276 10.69 2.47 -11.08
N PHE A 277 11.82 3.13 -11.38
CA PHE A 277 13.17 2.61 -11.17
C PHE A 277 13.46 2.23 -9.70
N LEU A 278 12.95 2.99 -8.73
CA LEU A 278 13.07 2.64 -7.30
C LEU A 278 12.26 1.38 -6.95
N SER A 279 11.02 1.28 -7.43
CA SER A 279 10.17 0.10 -7.25
C SER A 279 10.71 -1.14 -7.99
N GLU A 280 11.39 -0.93 -9.12
CA GLU A 280 12.05 -1.94 -9.92
C GLU A 280 13.25 -2.54 -9.20
N ARG A 281 14.04 -1.72 -8.48
CA ARG A 281 15.14 -2.18 -7.62
C ARG A 281 14.69 -2.90 -6.35
N LEU A 282 13.50 -2.61 -5.81
CA LEU A 282 12.91 -3.40 -4.70
C LEU A 282 12.24 -4.71 -5.17
N ALA A 283 11.94 -4.86 -6.46
CA ALA A 283 11.27 -6.03 -7.02
C ALA A 283 12.26 -7.16 -7.35
N ILE A 284 12.65 -7.91 -6.31
CA ILE A 284 13.54 -9.09 -6.35
C ILE A 284 13.16 -10.04 -7.52
N LEU A 285 14.17 -10.49 -8.27
CA LEU A 285 14.02 -11.36 -9.44
C LEU A 285 13.40 -12.73 -9.06
N GLY A 286 12.38 -13.16 -9.78
CA GLY A 286 11.86 -14.52 -9.69
C GLY A 286 10.48 -14.72 -10.31
N LYS A 287 10.08 -15.99 -10.48
CA LYS A 287 8.71 -16.37 -10.84
C LYS A 287 7.74 -15.81 -9.78
N PHE A 288 6.65 -15.18 -10.20
CA PHE A 288 5.70 -14.48 -9.31
C PHE A 288 5.29 -15.30 -8.06
N LYS A 289 4.92 -16.58 -8.23
CA LYS A 289 4.54 -17.46 -7.11
C LYS A 289 5.68 -17.66 -6.08
N VAL A 290 6.95 -17.69 -6.50
CA VAL A 290 8.12 -17.84 -5.61
C VAL A 290 8.43 -16.54 -4.88
N ASN A 291 8.45 -15.41 -5.59
CA ASN A 291 8.69 -14.11 -4.97
C ASN A 291 7.62 -13.80 -3.91
N THR A 292 6.35 -14.06 -4.22
CA THR A 292 5.26 -13.84 -3.25
C THR A 292 5.34 -14.80 -2.07
N LEU A 293 5.82 -16.05 -2.23
CA LEU A 293 6.06 -16.95 -1.10
C LEU A 293 7.20 -16.44 -0.20
N ILE A 294 8.28 -15.91 -0.77
CA ILE A 294 9.39 -15.33 0.01
C ILE A 294 8.91 -14.10 0.78
N VAL A 295 8.14 -13.22 0.14
CA VAL A 295 7.57 -12.02 0.78
C VAL A 295 6.62 -12.40 1.91
N ASP A 296 5.77 -13.42 1.74
CA ASP A 296 4.92 -13.96 2.82
C ASP A 296 5.74 -14.51 3.99
N ILE A 297 6.84 -15.23 3.74
CA ILE A 297 7.70 -15.79 4.80
C ILE A 297 8.39 -14.67 5.58
N LEU A 298 8.95 -13.67 4.88
CA LEU A 298 9.57 -12.50 5.51
C LEU A 298 8.54 -11.70 6.32
N PHE A 299 7.33 -11.55 5.80
CA PHE A 299 6.24 -10.89 6.53
C PHE A 299 5.75 -11.71 7.73
N GLY A 300 5.71 -13.03 7.63
CA GLY A 300 5.41 -13.93 8.75
C GLY A 300 6.45 -13.82 9.87
N ALA A 301 7.74 -13.79 9.53
CA ALA A 301 8.82 -13.54 10.47
C ALA A 301 8.71 -12.15 11.13
N TYR A 302 8.32 -11.13 10.37
CA TYR A 302 8.06 -9.79 10.87
C TYR A 302 6.87 -9.74 11.85
N LEU A 303 5.75 -10.40 11.54
CA LEU A 303 4.61 -10.54 12.46
C LEU A 303 4.98 -11.31 13.74
N LEU A 304 5.80 -12.36 13.64
CA LEU A 304 6.33 -13.08 14.79
C LEU A 304 7.23 -12.19 15.66
N GLY A 305 8.04 -11.31 15.06
CA GLY A 305 8.82 -10.31 15.78
C GLY A 305 7.96 -9.31 16.54
N LEU A 306 6.90 -8.79 15.90
CA LEU A 306 5.92 -7.91 16.56
C LEU A 306 5.16 -8.64 17.68
N LEU A 307 4.80 -9.92 17.48
CA LEU A 307 4.11 -10.73 18.49
C LEU A 307 5.03 -10.98 19.69
N ALA A 308 6.29 -11.36 19.45
CA ALA A 308 7.28 -11.54 20.51
C ALA A 308 7.48 -10.25 21.32
N LEU A 309 7.52 -9.09 20.66
CA LEU A 309 7.57 -7.79 21.35
C LEU A 309 6.33 -7.57 22.22
N CYS A 310 5.13 -7.83 21.71
CA CYS A 310 3.89 -7.73 22.51
C CYS A 310 3.87 -8.69 23.71
N VAL A 311 4.40 -9.91 23.56
CA VAL A 311 4.51 -10.90 24.64
C VAL A 311 5.55 -10.47 25.69
N VAL A 312 6.69 -9.91 25.27
CA VAL A 312 7.69 -9.34 26.20
C VAL A 312 7.13 -8.12 26.94
N ALA A 313 6.35 -7.28 26.26
CA ALA A 313 5.64 -6.15 26.87
C ALA A 313 4.63 -6.59 27.95
N LEU A 314 3.95 -7.72 27.75
CA LEU A 314 3.09 -8.36 28.75
C LEU A 314 3.88 -8.98 29.91
N ALA A 315 5.05 -9.58 29.63
CA ALA A 315 5.89 -10.22 30.65
C ALA A 315 6.61 -9.20 31.56
N LYS A 316 7.03 -8.05 31.00
CA LYS A 316 7.73 -6.97 31.70
C LYS A 316 6.79 -5.83 32.14
N ILE A 317 5.59 -6.19 32.59
CA ILE A 317 4.54 -5.20 32.86
C ILE A 317 4.87 -4.23 34.00
N ASP A 318 5.66 -4.68 34.98
CA ASP A 318 6.03 -3.87 36.15
C ASP A 318 7.30 -3.03 35.93
N GLU A 319 8.05 -3.28 34.84
CA GLU A 319 9.25 -2.53 34.46
C GLU A 319 9.24 -2.09 32.97
N PRO A 320 8.22 -1.34 32.51
CA PRO A 320 8.08 -0.96 31.11
C PRO A 320 9.23 -0.06 30.61
N LYS A 321 9.86 0.70 31.52
CA LYS A 321 11.08 1.49 31.25
C LYS A 321 12.26 0.61 30.78
N SER A 322 12.30 -0.67 31.15
CA SER A 322 13.37 -1.59 30.73
C SER A 322 13.24 -2.05 29.26
N MET A 323 12.13 -1.75 28.58
CA MET A 323 11.85 -2.18 27.21
C MET A 323 11.88 -1.03 26.19
N PHE A 324 11.48 0.18 26.59
CA PHE A 324 11.38 1.33 25.69
C PHE A 324 12.43 2.40 26.05
N PRO A 325 13.23 2.89 25.08
CA PRO A 325 14.13 4.02 25.30
C PRO A 325 13.39 5.29 25.75
N ASP A 326 14.10 6.18 26.44
CA ASP A 326 13.59 7.38 27.14
C ASP A 326 12.86 8.43 26.26
N ASN A 327 12.67 8.19 24.96
CA ASN A 327 11.87 9.03 24.07
C ASN A 327 10.55 8.33 23.69
N PRO A 328 9.51 8.40 24.55
CA PRO A 328 8.24 7.72 24.31
C PRO A 328 7.51 8.27 23.07
N ILE A 329 7.72 9.54 22.73
CA ILE A 329 7.09 10.19 21.57
C ILE A 329 7.64 9.59 20.26
N ALA A 330 8.97 9.46 20.16
CA ALA A 330 9.60 8.80 19.01
C ALA A 330 9.15 7.34 18.87
N MET A 331 9.01 6.62 19.98
CA MET A 331 8.52 5.24 19.97
C MET A 331 7.08 5.14 19.46
N ARG A 332 6.14 6.02 19.86
CA ARG A 332 4.76 6.00 19.30
C ARG A 332 4.75 6.18 17.78
N ILE A 333 5.64 7.03 17.23
CA ILE A 333 5.81 7.20 15.78
C ILE A 333 6.34 5.91 15.13
N VAL A 334 7.40 5.31 15.68
CA VAL A 334 7.97 4.04 15.17
C VAL A 334 6.92 2.92 15.17
N PHE A 335 6.19 2.75 16.26
CA PHE A 335 5.15 1.72 16.39
C PHE A 335 3.96 1.95 15.45
N SER A 336 3.59 3.22 15.21
CA SER A 336 2.60 3.57 14.18
C SER A 336 3.07 3.21 12.77
N ILE A 337 4.34 3.46 12.46
CA ILE A 337 4.94 3.09 11.16
C ILE A 337 4.98 1.57 10.98
N LEU A 338 5.32 0.82 12.03
CA LEU A 338 5.27 -0.65 12.02
C LEU A 338 3.84 -1.16 11.71
N GLY A 339 2.82 -0.60 12.36
CA GLY A 339 1.42 -0.94 12.06
C GLY A 339 0.98 -0.58 10.63
N ILE A 340 1.51 0.51 10.07
CA ILE A 340 1.24 0.89 8.67
C ILE A 340 1.90 -0.10 7.70
N ILE A 341 3.10 -0.62 7.99
CA ILE A 341 3.73 -1.68 7.17
C ILE A 341 2.84 -2.93 7.15
N VAL A 342 2.30 -3.34 8.31
CA VAL A 342 1.31 -4.44 8.41
C VAL A 342 0.08 -4.16 7.54
N THR A 343 -0.46 -2.94 7.61
CA THR A 343 -1.68 -2.55 6.89
C THR A 343 -1.45 -2.47 5.37
N MET A 344 -0.33 -1.88 4.92
CA MET A 344 0.05 -1.85 3.50
C MET A 344 0.17 -3.26 2.90
N TYR A 345 0.76 -4.20 3.65
CA TYR A 345 0.82 -5.60 3.23
C TYR A 345 -0.58 -6.21 3.11
N TRP A 346 -1.43 -6.10 4.14
CA TRP A 346 -2.77 -6.67 4.11
C TRP A 346 -3.69 -6.04 3.06
N THR A 347 -3.57 -4.73 2.80
CA THR A 347 -4.26 -4.06 1.68
C THR A 347 -3.82 -4.63 0.32
N LYS A 348 -2.51 -4.84 0.12
CA LYS A 348 -1.99 -5.47 -1.11
C LYS A 348 -2.47 -6.92 -1.27
N VAL A 349 -2.45 -7.72 -0.19
CA VAL A 349 -2.98 -9.09 -0.22
C VAL A 349 -4.48 -9.10 -0.51
N PHE A 350 -5.24 -8.16 0.05
CA PHE A 350 -6.65 -7.97 -0.27
C PHE A 350 -6.88 -7.68 -1.76
N GLU A 351 -6.15 -6.72 -2.33
CA GLU A 351 -6.21 -6.36 -3.75
C GLU A 351 -5.86 -7.53 -4.68
N ASP A 352 -4.79 -8.27 -4.36
CA ASP A 352 -4.37 -9.47 -5.09
C ASP A 352 -5.42 -10.58 -4.99
N THR A 353 -5.93 -10.86 -3.79
CA THR A 353 -6.93 -11.92 -3.58
C THR A 353 -8.25 -11.61 -4.28
N GLN A 354 -8.76 -10.36 -4.22
CA GLN A 354 -10.00 -10.03 -4.93
C GLN A 354 -9.87 -10.07 -6.45
N ALA A 355 -8.71 -9.71 -7.01
CA ALA A 355 -8.46 -9.82 -8.44
C ALA A 355 -8.40 -11.28 -8.92
N MET A 356 -7.86 -12.18 -8.10
CA MET A 356 -7.73 -13.61 -8.43
C MET A 356 -8.97 -14.46 -8.10
N SER A 357 -9.81 -14.04 -7.13
CA SER A 357 -11.02 -14.77 -6.70
C SER A 357 -11.99 -15.18 -7.83
N PRO A 358 -12.31 -14.35 -8.83
CA PRO A 358 -13.15 -14.79 -9.95
C PRO A 358 -12.42 -15.83 -10.83
N PHE A 359 -11.11 -15.71 -11.01
CA PHE A 359 -10.32 -16.62 -11.84
C PHE A 359 -10.11 -18.00 -11.20
N SER A 360 -10.03 -18.11 -9.87
CA SER A 360 -10.02 -19.42 -9.21
C SER A 360 -11.30 -20.21 -9.50
N LEU A 361 -12.49 -19.59 -9.41
CA LEU A 361 -13.75 -20.25 -9.78
C LEU A 361 -13.80 -20.63 -11.27
N LEU A 362 -13.41 -19.69 -12.15
CA LEU A 362 -13.33 -19.94 -13.60
C LEU A 362 -12.39 -21.12 -13.94
N SER A 363 -11.34 -21.35 -13.15
CA SER A 363 -10.38 -22.45 -13.35
C SER A 363 -10.84 -23.80 -12.78
N SER A 364 -11.76 -23.80 -11.81
CA SER A 364 -12.33 -25.04 -11.26
C SER A 364 -13.45 -25.60 -12.16
N GLY A 365 -14.06 -24.78 -13.01
CA GLY A 365 -15.02 -25.23 -14.02
C GLY A 365 -16.00 -24.15 -14.49
N PRO A 366 -16.94 -24.52 -15.37
CA PRO A 366 -17.93 -23.61 -15.98
C PRO A 366 -18.75 -22.86 -14.92
N SER A 367 -18.49 -21.56 -14.78
CA SER A 367 -19.01 -20.71 -13.71
C SER A 367 -19.96 -19.64 -14.24
N SER A 368 -20.95 -19.26 -13.42
CA SER A 368 -21.97 -18.29 -13.81
C SER A 368 -21.45 -16.84 -13.81
N PRO A 369 -21.97 -15.95 -14.70
CA PRO A 369 -21.34 -14.66 -14.96
C PRO A 369 -21.33 -13.73 -13.73
N HIS A 370 -22.38 -13.85 -12.90
CA HIS A 370 -22.57 -13.03 -11.71
C HIS A 370 -21.55 -13.28 -10.59
N ARG A 371 -20.95 -14.48 -10.54
CA ARG A 371 -19.92 -14.82 -9.54
C ARG A 371 -18.49 -14.57 -10.03
N THR A 372 -18.30 -14.36 -11.34
CA THR A 372 -16.98 -14.29 -11.99
C THR A 372 -16.78 -12.99 -12.77
N ILE A 373 -17.19 -12.93 -14.05
CA ILE A 373 -16.84 -11.84 -14.97
C ILE A 373 -17.54 -10.50 -14.65
N LEU A 374 -18.69 -10.54 -13.98
CA LEU A 374 -19.43 -9.37 -13.48
C LEU A 374 -19.01 -8.96 -12.06
N LEU A 375 -18.01 -9.62 -11.46
CA LEU A 375 -17.54 -9.28 -10.13
C LEU A 375 -16.67 -8.02 -10.19
N ALA A 376 -17.23 -6.88 -9.81
CA ALA A 376 -16.49 -5.65 -9.62
C ALA A 376 -15.50 -5.80 -8.44
N ARG A 377 -14.30 -5.23 -8.59
CA ARG A 377 -13.32 -5.10 -7.51
C ARG A 377 -13.75 -3.99 -6.55
N HIS A 378 -13.69 -4.26 -5.26
CA HIS A 378 -14.05 -3.33 -4.19
C HIS A 378 -12.81 -2.55 -3.72
N THR A 379 -12.91 -1.23 -3.66
CA THR A 379 -11.82 -0.34 -3.23
C THR A 379 -11.68 -0.21 -1.70
N SER A 380 -12.64 -0.73 -0.94
CA SER A 380 -12.65 -0.75 0.54
C SER A 380 -12.83 -2.18 1.07
N PRO A 381 -12.01 -2.65 2.02
CA PRO A 381 -12.23 -3.91 2.72
C PRO A 381 -13.61 -3.96 3.41
N ILE A 382 -14.01 -2.89 4.10
CA ILE A 382 -15.27 -2.80 4.87
C ILE A 382 -16.47 -3.13 3.97
N CYS A 383 -16.58 -2.45 2.83
CA CYS A 383 -17.70 -2.63 1.91
C CYS A 383 -17.70 -3.98 1.18
N SER A 384 -16.60 -4.75 1.26
CA SER A 384 -16.39 -5.97 0.49
C SER A 384 -16.74 -7.26 1.23
N ILE A 385 -16.67 -7.27 2.57
CA ILE A 385 -16.86 -8.47 3.40
C ILE A 385 -18.23 -9.13 3.14
N ILE A 386 -19.31 -8.35 3.24
CA ILE A 386 -20.68 -8.85 3.07
C ILE A 386 -20.95 -9.30 1.62
N PRO A 387 -20.61 -8.52 0.56
CA PRO A 387 -20.74 -8.98 -0.82
C PRO A 387 -19.95 -10.25 -1.15
N PHE A 388 -18.70 -10.39 -0.69
CA PHE A 388 -17.90 -11.59 -0.96
C PHE A 388 -18.48 -12.81 -0.24
N LEU A 389 -18.88 -12.68 1.03
CA LEU A 389 -19.50 -13.76 1.80
C LEU A 389 -20.80 -14.24 1.14
N ARG A 390 -21.69 -13.33 0.74
CA ARG A 390 -22.94 -13.66 0.02
C ARG A 390 -22.71 -14.31 -1.36
N ARG A 391 -21.57 -14.04 -2.00
CA ARG A 391 -21.22 -14.60 -3.32
C ARG A 391 -20.44 -15.92 -3.24
N GLY A 392 -20.04 -16.37 -2.05
CA GLY A 392 -19.28 -17.60 -1.81
C GLY A 392 -17.76 -17.44 -1.92
N HIS A 393 -17.24 -16.21 -1.94
CA HIS A 393 -15.82 -15.90 -2.03
C HIS A 393 -15.17 -15.80 -0.65
N PHE A 394 -15.19 -16.89 0.12
CA PHE A 394 -14.73 -16.91 1.52
C PHE A 394 -13.28 -16.45 1.74
N PRO A 395 -12.28 -16.83 0.91
CA PRO A 395 -10.90 -16.36 1.11
C PRO A 395 -10.77 -14.85 0.98
N ALA A 396 -11.47 -14.23 0.01
CA ALA A 396 -11.48 -12.78 -0.17
C ALA A 396 -12.15 -12.05 1.00
N ALA A 397 -13.25 -12.60 1.54
CA ALA A 397 -13.92 -12.05 2.73
C ALA A 397 -13.03 -12.13 3.99
N ALA A 398 -12.32 -13.25 4.20
CA ALA A 398 -11.42 -13.42 5.34
C ALA A 398 -10.21 -12.48 5.28
N VAL A 399 -9.61 -12.31 4.10
CA VAL A 399 -8.54 -11.32 3.87
C VAL A 399 -9.04 -9.89 4.11
N ALA A 400 -10.25 -9.55 3.63
CA ALA A 400 -10.84 -8.23 3.85
C ALA A 400 -11.06 -7.92 5.34
N PHE A 401 -11.52 -8.91 6.11
CA PHE A 401 -11.65 -8.80 7.57
C PHE A 401 -10.28 -8.61 8.24
N THR A 402 -9.25 -9.33 7.78
CA THR A 402 -7.89 -9.21 8.34
C THR A 402 -7.24 -7.85 8.02
N ALA A 403 -7.51 -7.28 6.84
CA ALA A 403 -7.11 -5.91 6.51
C ALA A 403 -7.81 -4.87 7.41
N LEU A 404 -9.07 -5.10 7.80
CA LEU A 404 -9.77 -4.27 8.79
C LEU A 404 -9.14 -4.42 10.20
N MET A 405 -8.75 -5.63 10.60
CA MET A 405 -8.00 -5.84 11.85
C MET A 405 -6.62 -5.16 11.83
N ALA A 406 -5.98 -5.00 10.67
CA ALA A 406 -4.71 -4.27 10.53
C ALA A 406 -4.85 -2.76 10.81
N GLU A 407 -5.93 -2.14 10.33
CA GLU A 407 -6.27 -0.75 10.64
C GLU A 407 -6.47 -0.54 12.15
N ILE A 408 -7.13 -1.49 12.81
CA ILE A 408 -7.34 -1.47 14.27
C ILE A 408 -6.02 -1.71 15.03
N LEU A 409 -5.16 -2.62 14.54
CA LEU A 409 -3.85 -2.91 15.14
C LEU A 409 -2.97 -1.65 15.24
N ILE A 410 -3.00 -0.75 14.24
CA ILE A 410 -2.23 0.51 14.30
C ILE A 410 -2.53 1.30 15.58
N ILE A 411 -3.80 1.38 15.97
CA ILE A 411 -4.25 2.18 17.11
C ILE A 411 -3.71 1.61 18.42
N PHE A 412 -3.78 0.28 18.59
CA PHE A 412 -3.27 -0.40 19.79
C PHE A 412 -1.74 -0.47 19.83
N LEU A 413 -1.10 -0.75 18.70
CA LEU A 413 0.37 -0.84 18.60
C LEU A 413 1.03 0.52 18.88
N ALA A 414 0.43 1.62 18.40
CA ALA A 414 0.89 2.98 18.69
C ALA A 414 0.61 3.45 20.14
N ALA A 415 -0.19 2.72 20.91
CA ALA A 415 -0.41 2.95 22.34
C ALA A 415 0.47 2.05 23.24
N LEU A 416 1.23 1.12 22.65
CA LEU A 416 2.11 0.20 23.39
C LEU A 416 3.34 0.90 24.02
N PRO A 417 4.01 1.89 23.41
CA PRO A 417 5.15 2.55 24.04
C PRO A 417 4.75 3.28 25.32
N TYR A 418 5.35 2.87 26.44
CA TYR A 418 5.04 3.38 27.78
C TYR A 418 5.30 4.88 27.92
N ARG A 419 4.37 5.58 28.58
CA ARG A 419 4.54 6.97 29.02
C ARG A 419 4.58 7.07 30.55
N PRO A 420 5.61 7.70 31.15
CA PRO A 420 5.61 8.01 32.58
C PRO A 420 4.57 9.06 32.95
N GLU A 421 4.20 9.93 32.00
CA GLU A 421 3.16 10.94 32.13
C GLU A 421 1.94 10.53 31.30
N GLY A 422 0.79 10.29 31.95
CA GLY A 422 -0.48 10.23 31.23
C GLY A 422 -0.94 8.87 30.66
N GLN A 423 -0.45 7.72 31.14
CA GLN A 423 -0.90 6.37 30.72
C GLN A 423 -1.29 5.49 31.91
N LEU A 424 -2.44 4.82 31.82
CA LEU A 424 -2.93 3.92 32.87
C LEU A 424 -2.36 2.50 32.71
N ARG A 425 -2.18 1.77 33.83
CA ARG A 425 -1.72 0.37 33.83
C ARG A 425 -2.65 -0.53 33.01
N THR A 426 -3.96 -0.36 33.23
CA THR A 426 -5.02 -1.11 32.55
C THR A 426 -5.03 -0.89 31.04
N GLU A 427 -4.73 0.32 30.57
CA GLU A 427 -4.64 0.63 29.14
C GLU A 427 -3.45 -0.08 28.48
N TYR A 428 -2.28 -0.05 29.12
CA TYR A 428 -1.09 -0.74 28.64
C TYR A 428 -1.34 -2.26 28.53
N HIS A 429 -1.95 -2.88 29.56
CA HIS A 429 -2.40 -4.27 29.52
C HIS A 429 -3.34 -4.56 28.34
N VAL A 430 -4.42 -3.79 28.19
CA VAL A 430 -5.43 -4.01 27.14
C VAL A 430 -4.83 -3.85 25.74
N CYS A 431 -4.00 -2.82 25.53
CA CYS A 431 -3.33 -2.61 24.23
C CYS A 431 -2.40 -3.77 23.87
N ALA A 432 -1.64 -4.28 24.83
CA ALA A 432 -0.73 -5.40 24.61
C ALA A 432 -1.48 -6.71 24.34
N ILE A 433 -2.53 -7.03 25.12
CA ILE A 433 -3.38 -8.22 24.91
C ILE A 433 -4.07 -8.17 23.55
N VAL A 434 -4.74 -7.06 23.22
CA VAL A 434 -5.48 -6.93 21.96
C VAL A 434 -4.54 -6.99 20.75
N SER A 435 -3.37 -6.35 20.83
CA SER A 435 -2.35 -6.44 19.78
C SER A 435 -1.86 -7.88 19.60
N ALA A 436 -1.59 -8.61 20.68
CA ALA A 436 -1.16 -10.01 20.62
C ALA A 436 -2.24 -10.93 20.01
N ILE A 437 -3.51 -10.73 20.35
CA ILE A 437 -4.65 -11.48 19.76
C ILE A 437 -4.75 -11.21 18.25
N ILE A 438 -4.71 -9.94 17.84
CA ILE A 438 -4.80 -9.56 16.43
C ILE A 438 -3.59 -10.10 15.63
N LEU A 439 -2.37 -10.00 16.17
CA LEU A 439 -1.17 -10.54 15.53
C LEU A 439 -1.22 -12.08 15.40
N THR A 440 -1.68 -12.78 16.44
CA THR A 440 -1.88 -14.24 16.39
C THR A 440 -2.90 -14.63 15.31
N PHE A 441 -4.02 -13.90 15.21
CA PHE A 441 -5.01 -14.08 14.15
C PHE A 441 -4.41 -13.83 12.75
N MET A 442 -3.61 -12.77 12.57
CA MET A 442 -2.92 -12.48 11.31
C MET A 442 -1.95 -13.58 10.90
N ILE A 443 -1.17 -14.13 11.83
CA ILE A 443 -0.23 -15.23 11.58
C ILE A 443 -1.01 -16.49 11.16
N ALA A 444 -2.09 -16.83 11.86
CA ALA A 444 -2.95 -17.95 11.50
C ALA A 444 -3.59 -17.76 10.12
N GLN A 445 -4.08 -16.56 9.80
CA GLN A 445 -4.65 -16.23 8.49
C GLN A 445 -3.60 -16.29 7.37
N LEU A 446 -2.38 -15.80 7.61
CA LEU A 446 -1.28 -15.84 6.64
C LEU A 446 -0.90 -17.29 6.32
N ALA A 447 -0.75 -18.14 7.34
CA ALA A 447 -0.53 -19.57 7.18
C ALA A 447 -1.71 -20.23 6.43
N GLY A 448 -2.95 -19.88 6.78
CA GLY A 448 -4.16 -20.34 6.09
C GLY A 448 -4.14 -20.03 4.60
N ILE A 449 -3.86 -18.78 4.20
CA ILE A 449 -3.79 -18.35 2.80
C ILE A 449 -2.65 -19.05 2.05
N ALA A 450 -1.47 -19.15 2.66
CA ALA A 450 -0.30 -19.76 2.07
C ALA A 450 -0.46 -21.28 1.86
N ILE A 451 -1.13 -21.97 2.79
CA ILE A 451 -1.34 -23.42 2.73
C ILE A 451 -2.55 -23.79 1.86
N THR A 452 -3.69 -23.13 2.07
CA THR A 452 -4.94 -23.48 1.36
C THR A 452 -5.01 -22.75 0.02
N TRP A 453 -5.34 -21.46 0.02
CA TRP A 453 -5.67 -20.71 -1.18
C TRP A 453 -4.56 -20.73 -2.24
N ARG A 454 -3.30 -20.47 -1.85
CA ARG A 454 -2.18 -20.39 -2.80
C ARG A 454 -1.74 -21.74 -3.40
N LYS A 455 -1.88 -22.85 -2.66
CA LYS A 455 -1.47 -24.19 -3.16
C LYS A 455 -2.59 -24.93 -3.86
N THR A 456 -3.82 -24.92 -3.34
CA THR A 456 -4.91 -25.75 -3.87
C THR A 456 -5.85 -24.98 -4.80
N THR A 457 -6.03 -23.67 -4.58
CA THR A 457 -7.11 -22.89 -5.22
C THR A 457 -6.61 -21.96 -6.32
N LEU A 458 -5.31 -21.63 -6.35
CA LEU A 458 -4.77 -20.63 -7.26
C LEU A 458 -4.28 -21.25 -8.59
N PRO A 459 -4.96 -21.00 -9.72
CA PRO A 459 -4.59 -21.58 -11.00
C PRO A 459 -3.19 -21.19 -11.47
N HIS A 460 -2.69 -21.85 -12.51
CA HIS A 460 -1.52 -21.37 -13.22
C HIS A 460 -1.90 -20.14 -14.04
N MET A 461 -1.57 -18.96 -13.52
CA MET A 461 -1.68 -17.68 -14.22
C MET A 461 -0.27 -17.08 -14.32
N PRO A 462 0.26 -16.81 -15.53
CA PRO A 462 1.57 -16.19 -15.70
C PRO A 462 1.59 -14.70 -15.31
N ARG A 463 0.42 -14.05 -15.28
CA ARG A 463 0.21 -12.63 -14.99
C ARG A 463 -0.90 -12.48 -13.94
N LYS A 464 -0.92 -11.36 -13.22
CA LYS A 464 -2.07 -11.00 -12.37
C LYS A 464 -3.14 -10.31 -13.22
N PRO A 465 -4.44 -10.58 -13.03
CA PRO A 465 -5.53 -9.84 -13.66
C PRO A 465 -5.88 -8.55 -12.87
N ASN A 466 -4.87 -7.84 -12.37
CA ASN A 466 -4.99 -6.57 -11.65
C ASN A 466 -5.08 -5.35 -12.60
N THR A 467 -4.53 -5.46 -13.81
CA THR A 467 -4.41 -4.38 -14.79
C THR A 467 -5.24 -4.64 -16.06
N ILE A 468 -5.61 -3.56 -16.76
CA ILE A 468 -6.41 -3.66 -18.00
C ILE A 468 -5.64 -4.47 -19.06
N ALA A 469 -4.35 -4.19 -19.25
CA ALA A 469 -3.50 -4.94 -20.18
C ALA A 469 -3.41 -6.43 -19.84
N ALA A 470 -3.32 -6.80 -18.56
CA ALA A 470 -3.31 -8.22 -18.21
C ALA A 470 -4.65 -8.90 -18.50
N VAL A 471 -5.80 -8.26 -18.19
CA VAL A 471 -7.12 -8.78 -18.57
C VAL A 471 -7.25 -8.93 -20.08
N LEU A 472 -6.81 -7.94 -20.86
CA LEU A 472 -6.76 -8.00 -22.34
C LEU A 472 -6.02 -9.24 -22.84
N THR A 473 -4.91 -9.62 -22.20
CA THR A 473 -4.11 -10.80 -22.58
C THR A 473 -4.78 -12.15 -22.26
N TYR A 474 -5.91 -12.16 -21.54
CA TYR A 474 -6.73 -13.36 -21.31
C TYR A 474 -8.01 -13.41 -22.15
N ILE A 475 -8.45 -12.31 -22.76
CA ILE A 475 -9.76 -12.22 -23.45
C ILE A 475 -9.68 -12.00 -24.96
N SER A 476 -8.57 -11.47 -25.50
CA SER A 476 -8.54 -11.11 -26.92
C SER A 476 -8.68 -12.33 -27.85
N GLN A 477 -9.44 -12.17 -28.94
CA GLN A 477 -9.76 -13.22 -29.94
C GLN A 477 -10.64 -14.39 -29.45
N THR A 478 -11.25 -14.28 -28.26
CA THR A 478 -12.18 -15.30 -27.72
C THR A 478 -13.56 -15.28 -28.42
N ARG A 479 -14.41 -16.28 -28.17
CA ARG A 479 -15.84 -16.21 -28.56
C ARG A 479 -16.56 -15.18 -27.68
N MET A 480 -16.25 -15.17 -26.38
CA MET A 480 -16.71 -14.20 -25.39
C MET A 480 -16.54 -12.75 -25.86
N ALA A 481 -15.35 -12.34 -26.32
CA ALA A 481 -15.10 -10.97 -26.80
C ALA A 481 -16.03 -10.60 -27.97
N ARG A 482 -16.11 -11.46 -29.00
CA ARG A 482 -17.01 -11.26 -30.15
C ARG A 482 -18.48 -11.22 -29.78
N ARG A 483 -18.91 -11.97 -28.76
CA ARG A 483 -20.30 -11.92 -28.28
C ARG A 483 -20.60 -10.61 -27.54
N PHE A 484 -19.61 -10.04 -26.87
CA PHE A 484 -19.72 -8.79 -26.13
C PHE A 484 -19.74 -7.55 -27.03
N ASP A 485 -19.37 -7.66 -28.30
CA ASP A 485 -19.53 -6.59 -29.31
C ASP A 485 -20.95 -6.00 -29.36
N VAL A 486 -21.98 -6.82 -29.11
CA VAL A 486 -23.41 -6.41 -29.13
C VAL A 486 -23.79 -5.57 -27.89
N LEU A 487 -22.91 -5.48 -26.90
CA LEU A 487 -23.13 -4.75 -25.64
C LEU A 487 -22.55 -3.33 -25.65
N ASP A 488 -21.99 -2.89 -26.78
CA ASP A 488 -21.47 -1.54 -26.93
C ASP A 488 -22.56 -0.48 -26.68
N GLY A 489 -22.17 0.65 -26.09
CA GLY A 489 -23.05 1.75 -25.70
C GLY A 489 -24.06 1.49 -24.56
N LEU A 490 -24.38 0.24 -24.21
CA LEU A 490 -25.33 -0.09 -23.14
C LEU A 490 -24.86 0.37 -21.77
N SER A 491 -25.76 0.82 -20.89
CA SER A 491 -25.40 1.15 -19.50
C SER A 491 -24.94 -0.10 -18.73
N SER A 492 -24.08 0.07 -17.71
CA SER A 492 -23.49 -1.06 -16.99
C SER A 492 -24.54 -1.98 -16.36
N LYS A 493 -25.69 -1.42 -15.94
CA LYS A 493 -26.83 -2.18 -15.41
C LYS A 493 -27.57 -2.99 -16.48
N GLU A 494 -27.76 -2.42 -17.67
CA GLU A 494 -28.41 -3.10 -18.80
C GLU A 494 -27.51 -4.20 -19.35
N ARG A 495 -26.23 -3.87 -19.60
CA ARG A 495 -25.18 -4.82 -19.97
C ARG A 495 -25.14 -6.03 -19.03
N ASP A 496 -25.08 -5.79 -17.71
CA ASP A 496 -25.05 -6.86 -16.71
C ASP A 496 -26.35 -7.68 -16.67
N ARG A 497 -27.50 -7.09 -17.03
CA ARG A 497 -28.78 -7.80 -17.17
C ARG A 497 -28.80 -8.65 -18.43
N THR A 498 -28.30 -8.14 -19.56
CA THR A 498 -28.19 -8.87 -20.83
C THR A 498 -27.24 -10.05 -20.73
N ILE A 499 -26.04 -9.88 -20.13
CA ILE A 499 -25.08 -10.97 -19.89
C ILE A 499 -25.69 -12.07 -19.01
N LYS A 500 -26.45 -11.70 -17.97
CA LYS A 500 -27.19 -12.68 -17.15
C LYS A 500 -28.30 -13.37 -17.94
N GLY A 501 -29.01 -12.64 -18.80
CA GLY A 501 -30.09 -13.15 -19.65
C GLY A 501 -29.63 -14.19 -20.68
N TRP A 502 -28.36 -14.16 -21.11
CA TRP A 502 -27.80 -15.18 -22.00
C TRP A 502 -27.63 -16.56 -21.36
N GLY A 503 -27.66 -16.67 -20.03
CA GLY A 503 -27.52 -17.95 -19.31
C GLY A 503 -26.15 -18.64 -19.45
N GLN A 504 -25.21 -18.02 -20.17
CA GLN A 504 -23.92 -18.61 -20.51
C GLN A 504 -23.02 -18.83 -19.30
N LYS A 505 -22.18 -19.87 -19.39
CA LYS A 505 -21.13 -20.15 -18.42
C LYS A 505 -19.77 -19.81 -19.03
N TYR A 506 -18.88 -19.31 -18.18
CA TYR A 506 -17.51 -18.94 -18.54
C TYR A 506 -16.52 -19.81 -17.76
N MET A 507 -15.35 -20.05 -18.33
CA MET A 507 -14.23 -20.69 -17.63
C MET A 507 -12.90 -20.05 -18.01
N TYR A 508 -11.85 -20.39 -17.26
CA TYR A 508 -10.47 -20.05 -17.53
C TYR A 508 -9.70 -21.34 -17.78
N GLY A 509 -9.02 -21.44 -18.91
CA GLY A 509 -8.29 -22.65 -19.26
C GLY A 509 -7.30 -22.46 -20.40
N TRP A 510 -6.71 -23.56 -20.83
CA TRP A 510 -5.74 -23.58 -21.92
C TRP A 510 -6.44 -23.82 -23.25
N ARG A 511 -6.23 -22.93 -24.22
CA ARG A 511 -6.71 -23.09 -25.59
C ARG A 511 -5.52 -23.28 -26.52
N ARG A 512 -5.59 -24.26 -27.43
CA ARG A 512 -4.72 -24.34 -28.60
C ARG A 512 -5.35 -23.53 -29.75
N GLU A 513 -4.56 -22.69 -30.39
CA GLU A 513 -4.94 -21.85 -31.52
C GLU A 513 -3.96 -22.08 -32.67
N GLU A 514 -4.46 -22.15 -33.90
CA GLU A 514 -3.64 -22.25 -35.10
C GLU A 514 -3.11 -20.86 -35.45
N VAL A 515 -1.78 -20.69 -35.45
CA VAL A 515 -1.11 -19.44 -35.74
C VAL A 515 -0.27 -19.61 -37.00
N VAL A 516 -0.57 -18.81 -38.01
CA VAL A 516 0.29 -18.66 -39.19
C VAL A 516 1.52 -17.86 -38.78
N GLN A 517 2.70 -18.47 -38.86
CA GLN A 517 3.97 -17.80 -38.58
C GLN A 517 4.35 -16.86 -39.74
N PRO A 518 5.25 -15.88 -39.51
CA PRO A 518 5.74 -15.00 -40.58
C PRO A 518 6.38 -15.76 -41.76
N ASP A 519 6.90 -16.97 -41.52
CA ASP A 519 7.44 -17.90 -42.54
C ASP A 519 6.35 -18.67 -43.32
N GLY A 520 5.08 -18.26 -43.24
CA GLY A 520 3.93 -18.93 -43.87
C GLY A 520 3.55 -20.30 -43.27
N ARG A 521 4.42 -20.89 -42.44
CA ARG A 521 4.16 -22.16 -41.74
C ARG A 521 3.02 -22.01 -40.74
N ARG A 522 2.09 -22.94 -40.77
CA ARG A 522 1.06 -23.08 -39.73
C ARG A 522 1.66 -23.80 -38.54
N GLY A 523 1.58 -23.20 -37.37
CA GLY A 523 1.99 -23.81 -36.11
C GLY A 523 0.89 -23.69 -35.07
N TRP A 524 0.94 -24.54 -34.06
CA TRP A 524 0.02 -24.44 -32.92
C TRP A 524 0.64 -23.57 -31.83
N ARG A 525 -0.14 -22.62 -31.33
CA ARG A 525 0.19 -21.85 -30.13
C ARG A 525 -0.85 -22.16 -29.06
N GLY A 526 -0.39 -22.53 -27.87
CA GLY A 526 -1.27 -22.61 -26.71
C GLY A 526 -1.27 -21.30 -25.91
N ARG A 527 -2.42 -20.92 -25.37
CA ARG A 527 -2.62 -19.69 -24.60
C ARG A 527 -3.65 -19.91 -23.49
N TRP A 528 -3.41 -19.30 -22.34
CA TRP A 528 -4.40 -19.19 -21.27
C TRP A 528 -5.44 -18.12 -21.64
N VAL A 529 -6.72 -18.49 -21.66
CA VAL A 529 -7.82 -17.58 -22.01
C VAL A 529 -9.05 -17.79 -21.12
N VAL A 530 -9.89 -16.75 -21.04
CA VAL A 530 -11.25 -16.81 -20.50
C VAL A 530 -12.21 -16.83 -21.68
N ASP A 531 -13.04 -17.87 -21.81
CA ASP A 531 -14.03 -17.97 -22.90
C ASP A 531 -15.35 -18.57 -22.40
N GLU A 532 -16.39 -18.50 -23.23
CA GLU A 532 -17.68 -19.16 -23.00
C GLU A 532 -17.61 -20.68 -23.27
N THR A 533 -18.39 -21.46 -22.52
CA THR A 533 -18.50 -22.92 -22.65
C THR A 533 -19.87 -23.33 -23.15
N GLU A 534 -19.97 -23.97 -24.31
CA GLU A 534 -21.26 -24.47 -24.82
C GLU A 534 -21.55 -25.91 -24.38
N GLY A 535 -20.56 -26.68 -23.90
CA GLY A 535 -20.78 -28.03 -23.38
C GLY A 535 -19.63 -28.60 -22.52
N GLU A 536 -19.90 -29.72 -21.84
CA GLU A 536 -18.92 -30.39 -20.95
C GLU A 536 -17.68 -30.93 -21.68
N GLY A 537 -17.82 -31.27 -22.96
CA GLY A 537 -16.69 -31.74 -23.79
C GLY A 537 -15.65 -30.65 -24.02
N GLU A 538 -16.08 -29.45 -24.41
CA GLU A 538 -15.20 -28.28 -24.52
C GLU A 538 -14.59 -27.93 -23.16
N ALA A 539 -15.38 -27.96 -22.09
CA ALA A 539 -14.89 -27.66 -20.74
C ALA A 539 -13.74 -28.62 -20.30
N LYS A 540 -13.85 -29.91 -20.61
CA LYS A 540 -12.78 -30.90 -20.34
C LYS A 540 -11.52 -30.61 -21.17
N ALA A 541 -11.66 -30.22 -22.44
CA ALA A 541 -10.52 -29.90 -23.31
C ALA A 541 -9.71 -28.68 -22.84
N PHE A 542 -10.37 -27.64 -22.30
CA PHE A 542 -9.67 -26.48 -21.73
C PHE A 542 -9.02 -26.78 -20.37
N LEU A 543 -9.57 -27.71 -19.59
CA LEU A 543 -9.02 -28.15 -18.30
C LEU A 543 -7.85 -29.13 -18.44
N SER A 544 -7.73 -29.87 -19.55
CA SER A 544 -6.59 -30.76 -19.81
C SER A 544 -5.24 -30.04 -19.99
N GLY A 545 -5.23 -28.71 -20.00
CA GLY A 545 -4.02 -27.89 -20.04
C GLY A 545 -3.22 -28.07 -21.34
N PRO A 546 -1.94 -27.68 -21.35
CA PRO A 546 -1.02 -28.19 -22.37
C PRO A 546 -0.85 -29.69 -22.15
N GLN A 547 -1.63 -30.50 -22.86
CA GLN A 547 -1.22 -31.86 -23.18
C GLN A 547 0.21 -31.76 -23.70
N LYS A 548 1.15 -32.35 -22.96
CA LYS A 548 2.53 -32.52 -23.41
C LYS A 548 2.41 -33.47 -24.60
N ASP A 549 2.57 -32.95 -25.81
CA ASP A 549 2.28 -33.73 -27.02
C ASP A 549 3.08 -35.02 -26.98
N ARG A 550 2.34 -36.14 -26.93
CA ARG A 550 2.89 -37.48 -26.89
C ARG A 550 3.05 -37.94 -28.33
N THR A 551 3.89 -37.20 -29.04
CA THR A 551 4.31 -37.46 -30.41
C THR A 551 5.83 -37.51 -30.42
N ASP A 552 6.31 -38.74 -30.59
CA ASP A 552 7.61 -39.15 -31.12
C ASP A 552 8.87 -38.80 -30.30
#